data_AF-A0A529PXV2-F1
#
_entry.id   AF-A0A529PXV2-F1
#
_cell.length_a   1.000
_cell.length_b   1.000
_cell.length_c   1.000
_cell.angle_alpha   90.00
_cell.angle_beta   90.00
_cell.angle_gamma   90.00
#
_symmetry.space_group_name_H-M   'P 1'
#
loop_
_entity.id
_entity.type
_entity.pdbx_description
1 polymer ?
#
loop_
_entity_poly.entity_id
_entity_poly.type
_entity_poly.pdbx_seq_one_letter_code
_entity_poly.pdbx_strand_id
1 'polypeptide(L)'
;EAFIHDIYEACRMQDIPVDTAIAENGVGQFEINLNHVPDALRAADDAVLFKRTVKGIARKHGFAACFMAKPYGERAGNGFHVHFSVLDRQGRNIFDDGSDEGSETMR
;
A
#
# COMPACT_ATOMS: atom_id res chain seq x y z
N GLU A 1 11.75 -4.80 16.04
CA GLU A 1 10.98 -6.00 15.67
C GLU A 1 9.51 -5.96 16.09
N ALA A 2 9.17 -5.70 17.36
CA ALA A 2 7.77 -5.80 17.84
C ALA A 2 6.74 -4.90 17.13
N PHE A 3 7.10 -3.68 16.73
CA PHE A 3 6.16 -2.73 16.11
C PHE A 3 5.59 -3.22 14.77
N ILE A 4 6.47 -3.66 13.85
CA ILE A 4 6.05 -4.13 12.51
C ILE A 4 5.29 -5.45 12.64
N HIS A 5 5.73 -6.34 13.54
CA HIS A 5 5.01 -7.59 13.83
C HIS A 5 3.58 -7.34 14.32
N ASP A 6 3.37 -6.39 15.24
CA ASP A 6 2.03 -6.02 15.72
C ASP A 6 1.15 -5.44 14.60
N ILE A 7 1.72 -4.73 13.61
CA ILE A 7 0.98 -4.28 12.42
C ILE A 7 0.51 -5.48 11.60
N TYR A 8 1.40 -6.45 11.34
CA TYR A 8 1.05 -7.67 10.60
C TYR A 8 -0.08 -8.43 11.26
N GLU A 9 0.01 -8.69 12.57
CA GLU A 9 -1.04 -9.40 13.30
C GLU A 9 -2.37 -8.64 13.28
N ALA A 10 -2.35 -7.32 13.49
CA ALA A 10 -3.56 -6.51 13.45
C ALA A 10 -4.20 -6.46 12.05
N CYS A 11 -3.40 -6.43 10.99
CA CYS A 11 -3.89 -6.47 9.61
C CYS A 11 -4.47 -7.84 9.27
N ARG A 12 -3.80 -8.92 9.69
CA ARG A 12 -4.26 -10.31 9.54
C ARG A 12 -5.62 -10.53 10.21
N MET A 13 -5.83 -9.95 11.39
CA MET A 13 -7.13 -10.04 12.11
C MET A 13 -8.28 -9.28 11.41
N GLN A 14 -7.96 -8.33 10.53
CA GLN A 14 -8.93 -7.51 9.79
C GLN A 14 -9.08 -7.97 8.33
N ASP A 15 -8.44 -9.07 7.95
CA ASP A 15 -8.35 -9.54 6.56
C ASP A 15 -7.81 -8.46 5.60
N ILE A 16 -6.87 -7.64 6.07
CA ILE A 16 -6.15 -6.67 5.23
C ILE A 16 -4.95 -7.39 4.61
N PRO A 17 -4.81 -7.38 3.27
CA PRO A 17 -3.88 -8.26 2.56
C PRO A 17 -2.45 -7.69 2.53
N VAL A 18 -1.85 -7.44 3.69
CA VAL A 18 -0.47 -6.95 3.82
C VAL A 18 0.54 -7.99 3.34
N ASP A 19 1.60 -7.53 2.68
CA ASP A 19 2.69 -8.35 2.16
C ASP A 19 4.03 -7.91 2.76
N THR A 20 4.94 -7.33 1.98
CA THR A 20 6.30 -7.06 2.41
C THR A 20 6.42 -5.70 3.07
N ALA A 21 7.27 -5.60 4.11
CA ALA A 21 7.67 -4.35 4.75
C ALA A 21 9.14 -4.05 4.43
N ILE A 22 9.42 -2.84 3.94
CA ILE A 22 10.77 -2.39 3.58
C ILE A 22 11.08 -1.03 4.22
N ALA A 23 12.37 -0.79 4.49
CA ALA A 23 12.86 0.53 4.87
C ALA A 23 13.11 1.36 3.61
N GLU A 24 12.65 2.61 3.65
CA GLU A 24 12.69 3.52 2.50
C GLU A 24 13.83 4.55 2.62
N ASN A 25 13.95 5.41 1.59
CA ASN A 25 15.05 6.38 1.49
C ASN A 25 15.06 7.45 2.61
N GLY A 26 13.92 7.71 3.25
CA GLY A 26 13.81 8.63 4.38
C GLY A 26 14.19 7.99 5.72
N VAL A 27 14.81 8.75 6.62
CA VAL A 27 15.06 8.29 8.00
C VAL A 27 13.74 8.00 8.70
N GLY A 28 13.57 6.76 9.17
CA GLY A 28 12.33 6.30 9.81
C GLY A 28 11.15 6.15 8.84
N GLN A 29 11.41 6.14 7.53
CA GLN A 29 10.42 5.90 6.49
C GLN A 29 10.36 4.40 6.19
N PHE A 30 9.15 3.88 6.08
CA PHE A 30 8.88 2.48 5.76
C PHE A 30 7.74 2.40 4.75
N GLU A 31 7.82 1.40 3.87
CA GLU A 31 6.74 0.98 3.01
C GLU A 31 6.25 -0.40 3.45
N ILE A 32 4.93 -0.61 3.44
CA ILE A 32 4.33 -1.93 3.61
C ILE A 32 3.34 -2.11 2.46
N ASN A 33 3.57 -3.12 1.64
CA ASN A 33 2.77 -3.39 0.45
C ASN A 33 1.45 -4.08 0.83
N LEU A 34 0.42 -3.81 0.03
CA LEU A 34 -0.86 -4.53 0.05
C LEU A 34 -0.94 -5.33 -1.25
N ASN A 35 -1.32 -6.60 -1.16
CA ASN A 35 -1.52 -7.43 -2.35
C ASN A 35 -2.63 -6.87 -3.24
N HIS A 36 -2.43 -6.97 -4.55
CA HIS A 36 -3.44 -6.60 -5.53
C HIS A 36 -4.69 -7.49 -5.40
N VAL A 37 -5.86 -6.88 -5.35
CA VAL A 37 -7.15 -7.58 -5.25
C VAL A 37 -8.05 -7.21 -6.44
N PRO A 38 -8.95 -8.10 -6.89
CA PRO A 38 -9.81 -7.86 -8.04
C PRO A 38 -10.90 -6.80 -7.79
N ASP A 39 -11.24 -6.54 -6.52
CA ASP A 39 -12.25 -5.57 -6.14
C ASP A 39 -11.59 -4.24 -5.74
N ALA A 40 -11.71 -3.24 -6.61
CA ALA A 40 -11.13 -1.91 -6.40
C ALA A 40 -11.75 -1.16 -5.21
N LEU A 41 -13.03 -1.40 -4.89
CA LEU A 41 -13.68 -0.78 -3.74
C LEU A 41 -13.12 -1.38 -2.45
N ARG A 42 -12.98 -2.71 -2.40
CA ARG A 42 -12.32 -3.39 -1.29
C ARG A 42 -10.87 -2.92 -1.11
N ALA A 43 -10.11 -2.76 -2.19
CA ALA A 43 -8.74 -2.24 -2.12
C ALA A 43 -8.68 -0.84 -1.48
N ALA A 44 -9.64 0.03 -1.80
CA ALA A 44 -9.73 1.37 -1.21
C ALA A 44 -10.05 1.30 0.29
N ASP A 45 -11.00 0.44 0.69
CA ASP A 45 -11.33 0.21 2.09
C ASP A 45 -10.12 -0.33 2.88
N ASP A 46 -9.44 -1.33 2.33
CA ASP A 46 -8.24 -1.93 2.93
C ASP A 46 -7.14 -0.88 3.13
N ALA A 47 -6.91 0.02 2.16
CA ALA A 47 -5.91 1.09 2.28
C ALA A 47 -6.24 2.08 3.42
N VAL A 48 -7.52 2.44 3.59
CA VAL A 48 -7.97 3.33 4.67
C VAL A 48 -7.85 2.64 6.03
N LEU A 49 -8.28 1.37 6.12
CA LEU A 49 -8.17 0.57 7.34
C LEU A 49 -6.71 0.30 7.72
N PHE A 50 -5.86 0.03 6.74
CA PHE A 50 -4.41 -0.13 6.94
C PHE A 50 -3.80 1.13 7.56
N LYS A 51 -4.04 2.31 6.97
CA LYS A 51 -3.57 3.60 7.51
C LYS A 51 -4.05 3.83 8.95
N ARG A 52 -5.31 3.49 9.25
CA ARG A 52 -5.87 3.61 10.60
C ARG A 52 -5.18 2.64 11.57
N THR A 53 -4.97 1.40 11.16
CA THR A 53 -4.32 0.33 11.94
C THR A 53 -2.89 0.72 12.29
N VAL A 54 -2.09 1.13 11.30
CA VAL A 54 -0.71 1.57 11.51
C VAL A 54 -0.64 2.72 12.51
N LYS A 55 -1.53 3.73 12.38
CA LYS A 55 -1.60 4.84 13.35
C LYS A 55 -1.99 4.37 14.76
N GLY A 56 -2.88 3.40 14.88
CA GLY A 56 -3.29 2.82 16.16
C GLY A 56 -2.14 2.07 16.84
N ILE A 57 -1.50 1.16 16.11
CA ILE A 57 -0.36 0.39 16.61
C ILE A 57 0.83 1.30 16.92
N ALA A 58 1.12 2.30 16.09
CA ALA A 58 2.20 3.26 16.38
C ALA A 58 2.01 3.92 17.75
N ARG A 59 0.79 4.37 18.07
CA ARG A 59 0.49 4.95 19.39
C ARG A 59 0.68 3.97 20.54
N LYS A 60 0.28 2.69 20.37
CA LYS A 60 0.50 1.63 21.36
C LYS A 60 1.99 1.44 21.69
N HIS A 61 2.86 1.64 20.69
CA HIS A 61 4.31 1.54 20.82
C HIS A 61 5.00 2.87 21.18
N GLY A 62 4.24 3.94 21.47
CA GLY A 62 4.80 5.26 21.81
C GLY A 62 5.34 6.06 20.62
N PHE A 63 5.00 5.67 19.39
CA PHE A 63 5.38 6.33 18.15
C PHE A 63 4.23 7.13 17.53
N ALA A 64 4.58 7.97 16.55
CA ALA A 64 3.61 8.64 15.68
C ALA A 64 3.88 8.26 14.21
N ALA A 65 2.92 7.58 13.58
CA ALA A 65 2.98 7.30 12.14
C ALA A 65 2.45 8.49 11.32
N CYS A 66 3.28 9.01 10.41
CA CYS A 66 2.97 10.17 9.58
C CYS A 66 2.85 9.78 8.11
N PHE A 67 1.66 10.00 7.53
CA PHE A 67 1.36 9.77 6.11
C PHE A 67 1.26 11.09 5.31
N MET A 68 1.84 12.18 5.82
CA MET A 68 1.91 13.44 5.10
C MET A 68 2.82 13.27 3.88
N ALA A 69 2.47 13.83 2.72
CA ALA A 69 3.28 13.72 1.51
C ALA A 69 4.71 14.23 1.69
N LYS A 70 4.92 15.23 2.55
CA LYS A 70 6.25 15.82 2.83
C LYS A 70 6.39 16.19 4.31
N PRO A 71 6.72 15.24 5.20
CA PRO A 71 6.82 15.51 6.63
C PRO A 71 8.07 16.31 7.01
N TYR A 72 9.14 16.20 6.22
CA TYR A 72 10.39 16.93 6.40
C TYR A 72 10.82 17.54 5.06
N GLY A 73 11.04 18.87 5.03
CA GLY A 73 11.26 19.63 3.79
C GLY A 73 12.42 19.12 2.92
N GLU A 74 13.56 18.85 3.53
CA GLU A 74 14.78 18.44 2.83
C GLU A 74 14.94 16.91 2.68
N ARG A 75 13.93 16.11 3.03
CA ARG A 75 13.99 14.63 2.95
C ARG A 75 13.02 14.07 1.91
N ALA A 76 13.15 12.79 1.59
CA ALA A 76 12.18 12.09 0.74
C ALA A 76 10.75 12.26 1.29
N GLY A 77 9.79 12.41 0.36
CA GLY A 77 8.37 12.47 0.68
C GLY A 77 7.74 11.08 0.78
N ASN A 78 6.52 11.01 1.28
CA ASN A 78 5.71 9.79 1.24
C ASN A 78 4.86 9.77 -0.03
N GLY A 79 5.04 8.74 -0.85
CA GLY A 79 4.15 8.43 -1.96
C GLY A 79 2.97 7.56 -1.52
N PHE A 80 2.00 7.43 -2.42
CA PHE A 80 0.98 6.38 -2.37
C PHE A 80 0.85 5.81 -3.78
N HIS A 81 1.74 4.89 -4.11
CA HIS A 81 1.77 4.26 -5.43
C HIS A 81 0.60 3.29 -5.54
N VAL A 82 -0.15 3.38 -6.64
CA VAL A 82 -1.29 2.52 -6.92
C VAL A 82 -1.03 1.79 -8.23
N HIS A 83 -0.97 0.46 -8.14
CA HIS A 83 -0.97 -0.42 -9.29
C HIS A 83 -2.42 -0.78 -9.59
N PHE A 84 -2.86 -0.58 -10.82
CA PHE A 84 -4.23 -0.88 -11.22
C PHE A 84 -4.25 -1.60 -12.56
N SER A 85 -5.27 -2.43 -12.76
CA SER A 85 -5.57 -3.13 -14.01
C SER A 85 -7.04 -2.97 -14.33
N VAL A 86 -7.40 -3.11 -15.60
CA VAL A 86 -8.79 -3.09 -16.04
C VAL A 86 -9.04 -4.35 -16.84
N LEU A 87 -10.04 -5.13 -16.42
CA LEU A 87 -10.43 -6.36 -17.09
C LEU A 87 -11.63 -6.10 -18.00
N ASP A 88 -11.61 -6.66 -19.21
CA ASP A 88 -12.78 -6.71 -20.06
C ASP A 88 -13.83 -7.72 -19.56
N ARG A 89 -14.95 -7.84 -20.27
CA ARG A 89 -16.03 -8.78 -19.90
C ARG A 89 -15.61 -10.25 -19.97
N GLN A 90 -14.50 -10.55 -20.63
CA GLN A 90 -13.93 -11.89 -20.75
C GLN A 90 -12.82 -12.13 -19.72
N GLY A 91 -12.53 -11.16 -18.85
CA GLY A 91 -11.50 -11.26 -17.80
C GLY A 91 -10.09 -10.96 -18.30
N ARG A 92 -9.91 -10.40 -19.50
CA ARG A 92 -8.59 -10.07 -20.05
C ARG A 92 -8.17 -8.67 -19.62
N ASN A 93 -6.91 -8.53 -19.18
CA ASN A 93 -6.34 -7.22 -18.86
C ASN A 93 -6.20 -6.41 -20.14
N ILE A 94 -6.93 -5.31 -20.25
CA ILE A 94 -6.93 -4.49 -21.47
C ILE A 94 -5.63 -3.71 -21.67
N PHE A 95 -4.77 -3.63 -20.63
CA PHE A 95 -3.45 -3.01 -20.73
C PHE A 95 -2.37 -3.95 -21.26
N ASP A 96 -2.66 -5.25 -21.29
CA ASP A 96 -1.74 -6.27 -21.78
C ASP A 96 -2.06 -6.60 -23.24
N ASP A 97 -1.10 -6.35 -24.14
CA ASP A 97 -1.17 -6.75 -25.55
C ASP A 97 -0.25 -7.96 -25.85
N GLY A 98 0.35 -8.56 -24.82
CA GLY A 98 1.32 -9.65 -24.93
C GLY A 98 2.75 -9.21 -25.21
N SER A 99 3.05 -7.92 -25.21
CA SER A 99 4.40 -7.36 -25.39
C SER A 99 4.86 -6.54 -24.17
N ASP A 100 6.15 -6.18 -24.14
CA ASP A 100 6.71 -5.33 -23.08
C ASP A 100 6.22 -3.86 -23.16
N GLU A 101 5.67 -3.45 -24.31
CA GLU A 101 5.18 -2.08 -24.54
C GLU A 101 3.78 -1.86 -23.95
N GLY A 102 2.98 -2.93 -23.86
CA GLY A 102 1.59 -2.86 -23.43
C GLY A 102 0.65 -2.23 -24.47
N SER A 103 -0.65 -2.28 -24.19
CA SER A 103 -1.67 -1.77 -25.11
C SER A 103 -1.69 -0.23 -25.20
N GLU A 104 -2.17 0.32 -26.31
CA GLU A 104 -2.45 1.76 -26.45
C GLU A 104 -3.54 2.30 -25.49
N THR A 105 -4.27 1.42 -24.80
CA THR A 105 -5.36 1.80 -23.88
C THR A 105 -4.85 2.52 -22.64
N MET A 106 -3.57 2.34 -22.29
CA MET A 106 -2.89 3.02 -21.18
C MET A 106 -1.99 4.14 -21.72
N ARG A 107 -2.59 5.20 -22.27
CA ARG A 107 -1.89 6.43 -22.69
C ARG A 107 -2.20 7.60 -21.76
#